data_AF-A0A0S4XQS4-F1
#
_entry.id   AF-A0A0S4XQS4-F1
#
_cell.length_a   1.000
_cell.length_b   1.000
_cell.length_c   1.000
_cell.angle_alpha   90.00
_cell.angle_beta   90.00
_cell.angle_gamma   90.00
#
_symmetry.space_group_name_H-M   'P 1'
#
loop_
_entity.id
_entity.type
_entity.pdbx_description
1 polymer ?
#
loop_
_entity_poly.entity_id
_entity_poly.type
_entity_poly.pdbx_seq_one_letter_code
_entity_poly.pdbx_strand_id
1 'polypeptide(L)' 'MGFVAGKKVGKAVQRNRAKRLMRALFIKNADLIKSGNYVFVAKPDILSESFLNLSEVFDNILKRFQLFK' A
#
# COMPACT_ATOMS: atom_id res chain seq x y z
N MET A 1 -10.01 -3.51 5.79
CA MET A 1 -8.97 -2.84 4.98
C MET A 1 -9.59 -1.82 4.04
N GLY A 2 -9.14 -0.57 4.08
CA GLY A 2 -9.58 0.51 3.19
C GLY A 2 -8.44 1.00 2.30
N PHE A 3 -8.72 1.29 1.02
CA PHE A 3 -7.74 1.85 0.08
C PHE A 3 -8.29 3.13 -0.54
N VAL A 4 -7.64 4.25 -0.24
CA VAL A 4 -8.05 5.59 -0.68
C VAL A 4 -7.06 6.10 -1.72
N ALA A 5 -7.57 6.54 -2.87
CA ALA A 5 -6.80 7.24 -3.89
C ALA A 5 -7.52 8.53 -4.26
N GLY A 6 -7.00 9.66 -3.80
CA GLY A 6 -7.59 10.98 -4.04
C GLY A 6 -7.41 11.48 -5.48
N LYS A 7 -8.07 12.59 -5.84
CA LYS A 7 -7.94 13.22 -7.16
C LYS A 7 -6.49 13.63 -7.48
N LYS A 8 -5.70 13.99 -6.47
CA LYS A 8 -4.28 14.37 -6.61
C LYS A 8 -3.38 13.26 -7.17
N VAL A 9 -3.78 11.99 -7.04
CA VAL A 9 -3.01 10.84 -7.57
C VAL A 9 -3.12 10.76 -9.09
N GLY A 10 -4.18 11.31 -9.69
CA GLY A 10 -4.36 11.39 -11.14
C GLY A 10 -5.71 10.86 -11.63
N LYS A 11 -5.76 10.45 -12.90
CA LYS A 11 -6.98 9.99 -13.59
C LYS A 11 -7.48 8.65 -13.05
N ALA A 12 -8.67 8.23 -13.47
CA ALA A 12 -9.31 6.99 -12.99
C ALA A 12 -8.40 5.75 -13.10
N VAL A 13 -7.73 5.56 -14.23
CA VAL A 13 -6.81 4.43 -14.47
C VAL A 13 -5.61 4.47 -13.51
N GLN A 14 -5.01 5.65 -13.34
CA GLN A 14 -3.89 5.87 -12.42
C GLN A 14 -4.30 5.59 -10.96
N ARG A 15 -5.46 6.09 -10.51
CA ARG A 15 -6.00 5.78 -9.18
C ARG A 15 -6.26 4.29 -8.98
N ASN A 16 -6.77 3.60 -10.01
CA ASN A 16 -6.99 2.16 -9.96
C ASN A 16 -5.68 1.38 -9.91
N ARG A 17 -4.65 1.81 -10.66
CA ARG A 17 -3.30 1.25 -10.58
C ARG A 17 -2.70 1.41 -9.19
N ALA A 18 -2.79 2.60 -8.58
CA ALA A 18 -2.33 2.85 -7.22
C ALA A 18 -3.01 1.93 -6.19
N LYS A 19 -4.36 1.80 -6.26
CA LYS A 19 -5.10 0.87 -5.40
C LYS A 19 -4.67 -0.59 -5.63
N ARG A 20 -4.41 -0.99 -6.88
CA ARG A 20 -3.96 -2.35 -7.21
C ARG A 20 -2.59 -2.65 -6.62
N LEU A 21 -1.64 -1.71 -6.71
CA LEU A 21 -0.32 -1.84 -6.10
C LEU A 21 -0.43 -2.02 -4.58
N MET A 22 -1.17 -1.15 -3.89
CA MET A 22 -1.34 -1.26 -2.44
C MET A 22 -2.02 -2.57 -2.02
N ARG A 23 -3.00 -3.06 -2.79
CA ARG A 23 -3.63 -4.37 -2.54
C ARG A 23 -2.65 -5.52 -2.70
N ALA A 24 -1.81 -5.50 -3.73
CA ALA A 24 -0.81 -6.53 -3.95
C ALA A 24 0.22 -6.59 -2.81
N LEU A 25 0.68 -5.42 -2.33
CA LEU A 25 1.57 -5.34 -1.16
C LEU A 25 0.91 -5.92 0.09
N PHE A 26 -0.35 -5.58 0.33
CA PHE A 26 -1.08 -6.09 1.48
C PHE A 26 -1.28 -7.61 1.41
N ILE A 27 -1.73 -8.15 0.27
CA ILE A 27 -1.96 -9.59 0.10
C ILE A 27 -0.68 -10.39 0.33
N LYS A 28 0.46 -9.90 -0.18
CA LYS A 28 1.77 -10.56 0.01
C LYS A 28 2.14 -10.76 1.48
N ASN A 29 1.71 -9.84 2.35
CA ASN A 29 2.08 -9.82 3.76
C ASN A 29 0.89 -10.12 4.70
N ALA A 30 -0.28 -10.47 4.17
CA ALA A 30 -1.52 -10.58 4.92
C ALA A 30 -1.44 -11.63 6.05
N ASP A 31 -0.74 -12.74 5.80
CA ASP A 31 -0.59 -13.83 6.77
C ASP A 31 0.42 -13.50 7.89
N LEU A 32 1.30 -12.51 7.64
CA LEU A 32 2.39 -12.12 8.54
C LEU A 32 2.01 -10.95 9.45
N ILE A 33 0.94 -10.22 9.14
CA ILE A 33 0.51 -9.05 9.89
C ILE A 33 -0.58 -9.38 10.91
N LYS A 34 -0.59 -8.63 12.02
CA LYS A 34 -1.62 -8.72 13.05
C LYS A 34 -3.00 -8.39 12.49
N SER A 35 -4.04 -8.94 13.11
CA SER A 35 -5.42 -8.59 12.77
C SER A 35 -5.74 -7.17 13.22
N GLY A 36 -6.44 -6.40 12.38
CA GLY A 36 -6.80 -5.02 12.69
C GLY A 36 -7.42 -4.25 11.53
N ASN A 37 -7.72 -2.98 11.79
CA ASN A 37 -8.28 -2.06 10.80
C ASN A 37 -7.18 -1.23 10.15
N TYR A 38 -6.89 -1.52 8.88
CA TYR A 38 -5.89 -0.80 8.09
C TYR A 38 -6.54 0.14 7.06
N VAL A 39 -6.04 1.37 6.98
CA VAL A 39 -6.41 2.36 5.96
C VAL A 39 -5.16 2.80 5.21
N PHE A 40 -5.11 2.53 3.92
CA PHE A 40 -4.02 2.93 3.03
C PHE A 40 -4.43 4.13 2.18
N VAL A 41 -3.60 5.17 2.18
CA VAL A 41 -3.82 6.38 1.38
C VAL A 41 -2.72 6.51 0.34
N ALA A 42 -3.08 6.46 -0.94
CA ALA A 42 -2.13 6.63 -2.04
C ALA A 42 -1.62 8.08 -2.11
N LYS A 43 -0.30 8.22 -2.13
CA LYS A 43 0.39 9.43 -2.58
C LYS A 43 0.64 9.36 -4.10
N PRO A 44 0.71 10.49 -4.83
CA PRO A 44 0.94 10.49 -6.28
C PRO A 44 2.20 9.72 -6.71
N ASP A 45 3.27 9.81 -5.91
CA ASP A 45 4.59 9.21 -6.17
C ASP A 45 4.56 7.67 -6.25
N ILE A 46 3.50 7.02 -5.75
CA ILE A 46 3.33 5.56 -5.84
C ILE A 46 3.29 5.06 -7.29
N LEU A 47 2.98 5.93 -8.26
CA LEU A 47 2.87 5.55 -9.66
C LEU A 47 4.22 5.47 -10.36
N SER A 48 5.18 6.28 -9.93
CA SER A 48 6.56 6.30 -10.46
C SER A 48 7.46 5.28 -9.78
N GLU A 49 7.10 4.79 -8.59
CA GLU A 49 7.90 3.82 -7.86
C GLU A 49 7.80 2.39 -8.41
N SER A 50 8.90 1.65 -8.26
CA SER A 50 8.95 0.23 -8.58
C SER A 50 8.21 -0.58 -7.51
N PHE A 51 7.62 -1.73 -7.91
CA PHE A 51 6.93 -2.59 -6.96
C PHE A 51 7.89 -3.17 -5.89
N LEU A 52 9.15 -3.39 -6.24
CA LEU A 52 10.18 -3.88 -5.32
C LEU A 52 10.46 -2.83 -4.24
N ASN A 53 10.70 -1.58 -4.63
CA ASN A 53 10.90 -0.48 -3.69
C ASN A 53 9.69 -0.30 -2.78
N LEU A 54 8.48 -0.34 -3.35
CA LEU A 54 7.25 -0.25 -2.57
C LEU A 54 7.10 -1.40 -1.57
N SER A 55 7.56 -2.61 -1.91
CA SER A 55 7.56 -3.76 -1.00
C SER A 55 8.49 -3.52 0.19
N GLU A 56 9.71 -3.06 -0.07
CA GLU A 56 10.68 -2.76 1.00
C GLU A 56 10.18 -1.63 1.92
N VAL A 57 9.66 -0.55 1.34
CA VAL A 57 9.05 0.55 2.10
C VAL A 57 7.90 0.04 2.96
N PHE A 58 7.05 -0.82 2.42
CA PHE A 58 5.93 -1.41 3.15
C PHE A 58 6.40 -2.29 4.31
N ASP A 59 7.40 -3.14 4.10
CA ASP A 59 7.97 -3.97 5.16
C ASP A 59 8.60 -3.11 6.27
N ASN A 60 9.31 -2.04 5.92
CA ASN A 60 9.87 -1.09 6.87
C ASN A 60 8.79 -0.39 7.71
N ILE A 61 7.66 -0.02 7.10
CA ILE A 61 6.49 0.53 7.81
C ILE A 61 5.94 -0.51 8.80
N LEU A 62 5.73 -1.76 8.37
CA LEU A 62 5.23 -2.82 9.25
C LEU A 62 6.16 -3.09 10.42
N LYS A 63 7.49 -3.10 10.20
CA LYS A 63 8.51 -3.26 11.25
C LYS A 63 8.43 -2.12 12.25
N ARG A 64 8.37 -0.88 11.76
CA ARG A 64 8.30 0.33 12.59
C ARG A 64 7.08 0.35 13.50
N PHE A 65 5.93 -0.11 13.02
CA PHE A 65 4.70 -0.20 13.80
C PHE A 65 4.56 -1.53 14.57
N GLN A 66 5.57 -2.40 14.53
CA GLN A 66 5.56 -3.72 15.19
C GLN A 66 4.32 -4.55 14.85
N LEU A 67 3.89 -4.48 13.59
CA LEU A 67 2.66 -5.09 13.09
C LEU A 67 2.85 -6.53 12.63
N PHE A 68 4.07 -7.04 12.57
CA PHE A 68 4.32 -8.45 12.37
C PHE A 68 3.78 -9.26 13.55
N LYS A 69 3.19 -10.41 13.23
CA LYS A 69 2.72 -11.39 14.21
C LYS A 69 3.90 -12.03 14.94
#